data_AF-K1UQJ7-F1
#
_entry.id   AF-K1UQJ7-F1
#
_cell.length_a   1.000
_cell.length_b   1.000
_cell.length_c   1.000
_cell.angle_alpha   90.00
_cell.angle_beta   90.00
_cell.angle_gamma   90.00
#
_symmetry.space_group_name_H-M   'P 1'
#
loop_
_entity.id
_entity.type
_entity.pdbx_description
1 polymer ?
#
loop_
_entity_poly.entity_id
_entity_poly.type
_entity_poly.pdbx_seq_one_letter_code
_entity_poly.pdbx_strand_id
1 'polypeptide(L)'
;MEELKILLQKILNKDLQQIILSNSRHPEQTQKVKIRPVLIREELLFQETAYRGTQAFHENFTAEQLTDRICTALQEQFRQGEFSAKTLQATALVSKKGKLTLKVKNSGKAPRTAASEEEELQALAHNRTKHYILEEGKPVDFLVGLGVQTPDGRVTRARFDKFRQINRYLEFIE
;
A
#
# COMPACT_ATOMS: atom_id res chain seq x y z
N MET A 1 23.76 12.38 2.77
CA MET A 1 22.68 11.82 3.61
C MET A 1 21.69 12.89 4.03
N GLU A 2 22.14 14.12 4.31
CA GLU A 2 21.28 15.31 4.55
C GLU A 2 20.10 15.43 3.56
N GLU A 3 20.41 15.43 2.26
CA GLU A 3 19.40 15.61 1.20
C GLU A 3 18.32 14.52 1.21
N LEU A 4 18.70 13.28 1.56
CA LEU A 4 17.75 12.17 1.68
C LEU A 4 16.85 12.36 2.90
N LYS A 5 17.38 12.82 4.03
CA LYS A 5 16.58 13.11 5.23
C LYS A 5 15.56 14.21 4.96
N ILE A 6 15.96 15.28 4.27
CA ILE A 6 15.06 16.37 3.86
C ILE A 6 13.96 15.84 2.92
N LEU A 7 14.29 14.94 2.00
CA LEU A 7 13.30 14.30 1.14
C LEU A 7 12.31 13.46 1.95
N LEU A 8 12.81 12.61 2.85
CA LEU A 8 12.01 11.73 3.70
C LEU A 8 11.05 12.53 4.58
N GLN A 9 11.50 13.62 5.21
CA GLN A 9 10.64 14.52 5.98
C GLN A 9 9.48 15.09 5.15
N LYS A 10 9.68 15.32 3.84
CA LYS A 10 8.62 15.84 2.95
C LYS A 10 7.64 14.77 2.47
N ILE A 11 8.08 13.52 2.34
CA ILE A 11 7.26 12.45 1.74
C ILE A 11 6.65 11.48 2.76
N LEU A 12 7.17 11.42 3.98
CA LEU A 12 6.67 10.53 5.03
C LEU A 12 5.41 11.10 5.68
N ASN A 13 4.34 11.18 4.90
CA ASN A 13 3.01 11.61 5.30
C ASN A 13 1.94 10.73 4.61
N LYS A 14 0.67 11.15 4.69
CA LYS A 14 -0.47 10.42 4.10
C LYS A 14 -0.42 10.34 2.57
N ASP A 15 0.33 11.23 1.91
CA ASP A 15 0.47 11.29 0.45
C ASP A 15 1.55 10.35 -0.10
N LEU A 16 2.25 9.64 0.79
CA LEU A 16 3.18 8.60 0.38
C LEU A 16 2.40 7.48 -0.33
N GLN A 17 2.82 7.11 -1.54
CA GLN A 17 2.24 5.96 -2.21
C GLN A 17 3.03 4.71 -1.86
N GLN A 18 4.35 4.78 -2.04
CA GLN A 18 5.23 3.66 -1.80
C GLN A 18 6.70 4.08 -1.72
N ILE A 19 7.47 3.40 -0.88
CA ILE A 19 8.93 3.37 -0.95
C ILE A 19 9.37 1.95 -1.29
N ILE A 20 10.36 1.81 -2.16
CA ILE A 20 10.94 0.54 -2.55
C ILE A 20 12.45 0.61 -2.38
N LEU A 21 13.00 -0.22 -1.51
CA LEU A 21 14.45 -0.44 -1.45
C LEU A 21 14.78 -1.73 -2.20
N SER A 22 15.70 -1.65 -3.15
CA SER A 22 16.02 -2.71 -4.09
C SER A 22 17.52 -2.76 -4.38
N ASN A 23 17.93 -3.73 -5.21
CA ASN A 23 19.34 -3.97 -5.53
C ASN A 23 20.17 -4.23 -4.26
N SER A 24 19.76 -5.27 -3.53
CA SER A 24 20.38 -5.69 -2.27
C SER A 24 21.83 -6.11 -2.48
N ARG A 25 22.68 -5.78 -1.49
CA ARG A 25 24.06 -6.24 -1.38
C ARG A 25 24.13 -7.68 -0.86
N HIS A 26 23.11 -8.09 -0.11
CA HIS A 26 22.96 -9.39 0.54
C HIS A 26 21.58 -9.99 0.19
N PRO A 27 21.35 -10.38 -1.08
CA PRO A 27 20.07 -10.90 -1.53
C PRO A 27 19.63 -12.19 -0.80
N GLU A 28 20.58 -12.93 -0.22
CA GLU A 28 20.33 -14.09 0.63
C GLU A 28 19.61 -13.72 1.94
N GLN A 29 19.81 -12.50 2.45
CA GLN A 29 19.16 -12.03 3.68
C GLN A 29 17.85 -11.31 3.38
N THR A 30 17.88 -10.27 2.55
CA THR A 30 16.69 -9.50 2.17
C THR A 30 16.86 -8.99 0.74
N GLN A 31 15.93 -9.38 -0.14
CA GLN A 31 16.01 -9.06 -1.57
C GLN A 31 15.45 -7.67 -1.87
N LYS A 32 14.34 -7.34 -1.21
CA LYS A 32 13.56 -6.13 -1.47
C LYS A 32 12.83 -5.73 -0.20
N VAL A 33 12.69 -4.43 0.00
CA VAL A 33 11.82 -3.87 1.02
C VAL A 33 10.80 -2.96 0.34
N LYS A 34 9.53 -3.09 0.72
CA LYS A 34 8.44 -2.20 0.28
C LYS A 34 7.83 -1.55 1.51
N ILE A 35 7.69 -0.23 1.51
CA ILE A 35 7.07 0.51 2.60
C ILE A 35 5.86 1.26 2.06
N ARG A 36 4.75 1.24 2.80
CA ARG A 36 3.52 1.96 2.49
C ARG A 36 2.96 2.62 3.76
N PRO A 37 2.28 3.78 3.67
CA PRO A 37 1.55 4.30 4.81
C PRO A 37 0.34 3.41 5.12
N VAL A 38 0.01 3.28 6.40
CA VAL A 38 -1.15 2.57 6.92
C VAL A 38 -1.72 3.33 8.11
N LEU A 39 -3.04 3.44 8.18
CA LEU A 39 -3.72 3.95 9.37
C LEU A 39 -4.04 2.78 10.32
N ILE A 40 -3.44 2.78 11.50
CA ILE A 40 -3.67 1.77 12.53
C ILE A 40 -4.09 2.51 13.80
N ARG A 41 -5.32 2.25 14.28
CA ARG A 41 -5.90 2.94 15.45
C ARG A 41 -5.82 4.48 15.32
N GLU A 42 -6.16 4.99 14.14
CA GLU A 42 -6.13 6.43 13.78
C GLU A 42 -4.74 7.07 13.74
N GLU A 43 -3.68 6.32 14.06
CA GLU A 43 -2.30 6.76 13.94
C GLU A 43 -1.73 6.40 12.56
N LEU A 44 -1.05 7.36 11.93
CA LEU A 44 -0.33 7.13 10.68
C LEU A 44 0.99 6.41 10.98
N LEU A 45 1.04 5.15 10.59
CA LEU A 45 2.24 4.34 10.63
C LEU A 45 2.68 3.97 9.21
N PHE A 46 3.90 3.48 9.08
CA PHE A 46 4.46 3.02 7.83
C PHE A 46 4.77 1.53 7.94
N GLN A 47 4.06 0.73 7.16
CA GLN A 47 4.24 -0.70 7.12
C GLN A 47 5.38 -1.05 6.16
N GLU A 48 6.47 -1.54 6.73
CA GLU A 48 7.57 -2.18 6.02
C GLU A 48 7.22 -3.63 5.70
N THR A 49 7.50 -4.06 4.47
CA THR A 49 7.43 -5.45 4.02
C THR A 49 8.79 -5.85 3.48
N ALA A 50 9.52 -6.67 4.23
CA ALA A 50 10.82 -7.20 3.86
C ALA A 50 10.69 -8.61 3.26
N TYR A 51 11.22 -8.79 2.04
CA TYR A 51 11.19 -10.06 1.32
C TYR A 51 12.49 -10.83 1.54
N ARG A 52 12.41 -11.98 2.22
CA ARG A 52 13.53 -12.88 2.50
C ARG A 52 13.24 -14.25 1.88
N GLY A 53 13.84 -14.54 0.73
CA GLY A 53 13.51 -15.74 -0.03
C GLY A 53 12.04 -15.74 -0.46
N THR A 54 11.29 -16.76 -0.05
CA THR A 54 9.84 -16.90 -0.31
C THR A 54 8.97 -16.28 0.77
N GLN A 55 9.55 -15.79 1.87
CA GLN A 55 8.83 -15.24 3.01
C GLN A 55 8.77 -13.71 2.95
N ALA A 56 7.66 -13.15 3.45
CA ALA A 56 7.47 -11.72 3.63
C ALA A 56 7.26 -11.42 5.13
N PHE A 57 8.04 -10.46 5.65
CA PHE A 57 7.96 -10.00 7.04
C PHE A 57 7.36 -8.60 7.06
N HIS A 58 6.41 -8.37 7.97
CA HIS A 58 5.71 -7.10 8.08
C HIS A 58 5.98 -6.44 9.43
N GLU A 59 6.46 -5.21 9.42
CA GLU A 59 6.72 -4.40 10.62
C GLU A 59 6.16 -2.98 10.41
N ASN A 60 5.70 -2.32 11.48
CA ASN A 60 5.14 -0.97 11.39
C ASN A 60 6.05 0.02 12.14
N PHE A 61 6.31 1.18 11.54
CA PHE A 61 7.20 2.20 12.08
C PHE A 61 6.59 3.59 12.06
N THR A 62 7.05 4.47 12.94
CA THR A 62 6.79 5.91 12.85
C THR A 62 7.66 6.56 11.77
N ALA A 63 7.33 7.78 11.35
CA ALA A 63 8.11 8.52 10.35
C ALA A 63 9.59 8.73 10.78
N GLU A 64 9.82 8.99 12.07
CA GLU A 64 11.15 9.19 12.64
C GLU A 64 11.98 7.92 12.56
N GLN A 65 11.45 6.80 13.08
CA GLN A 65 12.10 5.49 13.04
C GLN A 65 12.41 5.06 11.60
N LEU A 66 11.47 5.29 10.69
CA LEU A 66 11.61 4.92 9.29
C LEU A 66 12.71 5.73 8.59
N THR A 67 12.89 7.00 8.96
CA THR A 67 13.91 7.87 8.35
C THR A 67 15.31 7.31 8.58
N ASP A 68 15.62 6.97 9.84
CA ASP A 68 16.93 6.42 10.18
C ASP A 68 17.11 5.02 9.58
N ARG A 69 16.06 4.19 9.61
CA ARG A 69 16.08 2.84 9.03
C ARG A 69 16.35 2.86 7.52
N ILE A 70 15.70 3.75 6.76
CA ILE A 70 15.95 3.91 5.31
C ILE A 70 17.37 4.37 5.04
N CYS A 71 17.89 5.30 5.86
CA CYS A 71 19.26 5.79 5.74
C CYS A 71 20.27 4.65 5.90
N THR A 72 20.16 3.86 6.97
CA THR A 72 21.02 2.70 7.23
C THR A 72 20.87 1.64 6.14
N ALA A 73 19.62 1.33 5.74
CA ALA A 73 19.34 0.34 4.71
C ALA A 73 19.99 0.70 3.36
N LEU A 74 19.98 1.97 2.95
CA LEU A 74 20.67 2.41 1.71
C LEU A 74 22.20 2.46 1.83
N GLN A 75 22.74 2.63 3.03
CA GLN A 75 24.19 2.59 3.24
C GLN A 75 24.72 1.15 3.21
N GLU A 76 24.05 0.25 3.91
CA GLU A 76 24.60 -1.06 4.27
C GLU A 76 24.00 -2.22 3.48
N GLN A 77 22.71 -2.12 3.09
CA GLN A 77 21.95 -3.28 2.60
C GLN A 77 21.52 -3.16 1.15
N PHE A 78 21.15 -1.97 0.68
CA PHE A 78 20.59 -1.74 -0.65
C PHE A 78 21.43 -0.74 -1.44
N ARG A 79 21.32 -0.79 -2.77
CA ARG A 79 21.98 0.17 -3.67
C ARG A 79 21.00 1.13 -4.34
N GLN A 80 19.71 0.90 -4.19
CA GLN A 80 18.67 1.69 -4.82
C GLN A 80 17.47 1.89 -3.90
N GLY A 81 16.95 3.10 -3.87
CA GLY A 81 15.71 3.47 -3.21
C GLY A 81 14.82 4.25 -4.16
N GLU A 82 13.61 3.78 -4.39
CA GLU A 82 12.58 4.49 -5.16
C GLU A 82 11.52 5.00 -4.20
N PHE A 83 11.17 6.27 -4.34
CA PHE A 83 10.23 6.98 -3.49
C PHE A 83 9.13 7.55 -4.36
N SER A 84 7.90 7.12 -4.15
CA SER A 84 6.72 7.62 -4.86
C SER A 84 5.77 8.25 -3.87
N ALA A 85 5.52 9.54 -4.04
CA ALA A 85 4.47 10.31 -3.39
C ALA A 85 3.57 10.94 -4.47
N LYS A 86 2.39 11.43 -4.10
CA LYS A 86 1.44 12.01 -5.06
C LYS A 86 2.01 13.16 -5.89
N THR A 87 2.86 13.99 -5.27
CA THR A 87 3.40 15.23 -5.87
C THR A 87 4.84 15.09 -6.34
N LEU A 88 5.51 13.99 -6.01
CA LEU A 88 6.93 13.82 -6.20
C LEU A 88 7.31 12.35 -6.37
N GLN A 89 8.23 12.11 -7.31
CA GLN A 89 8.95 10.85 -7.42
C GLN A 89 10.43 11.12 -7.24
N ALA A 90 11.10 10.28 -6.47
CA ALA A 90 12.54 10.34 -6.31
C ALA A 90 13.20 8.97 -6.42
N THR A 91 14.43 8.96 -6.88
CA THR A 91 15.27 7.77 -6.93
C THR A 91 16.62 8.09 -6.29
N ALA A 92 16.94 7.35 -5.24
CA ALA A 92 18.26 7.28 -4.63
C ALA A 92 19.06 6.13 -5.24
N LEU A 93 20.26 6.43 -5.71
CA LEU A 93 21.22 5.45 -6.19
C LEU A 93 22.50 5.55 -5.37
N VAL A 94 22.98 4.43 -4.85
CA VAL A 94 24.22 4.34 -4.08
C VAL A 94 25.26 3.63 -4.93
N SER A 95 26.34 4.33 -5.24
CA SER A 95 27.46 3.78 -6.00
C SER A 95 28.21 2.71 -5.20
N LYS A 96 29.02 1.88 -5.88
CA LYS A 96 29.91 0.91 -5.23
C LYS A 96 30.87 1.55 -4.21
N LYS A 97 31.19 2.84 -4.38
CA LYS A 97 32.04 3.63 -3.47
C LYS A 97 31.25 4.34 -2.34
N GLY A 98 29.95 4.08 -2.21
CA GLY A 98 29.10 4.67 -1.17
C GLY A 98 28.56 6.07 -1.47
N LYS A 99 28.94 6.70 -2.60
CA LYS A 99 28.35 7.98 -3.01
C LYS A 99 26.87 7.81 -3.34
N LEU A 100 26.01 8.56 -2.64
CA LEU A 100 24.57 8.67 -2.87
C LEU A 100 24.29 9.72 -3.95
N THR A 101 23.46 9.38 -4.93
CA THR A 101 22.93 10.29 -5.94
C THR A 101 21.41 10.28 -5.84
N LEU A 102 20.82 11.46 -5.61
CA LEU A 102 19.38 11.64 -5.55
C LEU A 102 18.88 12.30 -6.83
N LYS A 103 17.92 11.65 -7.49
CA LYS A 103 17.20 12.20 -8.64
C LYS A 103 15.76 12.47 -8.22
N VAL A 104 15.37 13.73 -8.18
CA VAL A 104 14.02 14.15 -7.80
C VAL A 104 13.28 14.66 -9.03
N LYS A 105 12.05 14.19 -9.23
CA LYS A 105 11.12 14.64 -10.25
C LYS A 105 9.83 15.05 -9.58
N ASN A 106 9.50 16.34 -9.65
CA ASN A 106 8.20 16.82 -9.18
C ASN A 106 7.16 16.48 -10.24
N SER A 107 6.11 15.76 -9.86
CA SER A 107 4.96 15.57 -10.74
C SER A 107 4.06 16.78 -10.56
N GLY A 108 4.04 17.67 -11.56
CA GLY A 108 3.19 18.87 -11.58
C GLY A 108 1.70 18.59 -11.72
N LYS A 109 1.15 17.60 -11.02
CA LYS A 109 -0.28 17.38 -10.92
C LYS A 109 -0.83 18.23 -9.78
N ALA A 110 -1.61 19.25 -10.15
CA ALA A 110 -2.34 20.16 -9.27
C ALA A 110 -3.23 19.39 -8.25
N PRO A 111 -3.60 20.01 -7.11
CA PRO A 111 -4.42 19.35 -6.09
C PRO A 111 -5.78 18.98 -6.70
N ARG A 112 -6.20 17.73 -6.53
CA ARG A 112 -7.49 17.23 -7.03
C ARG A 112 -8.51 17.20 -5.89
N THR A 113 -9.77 17.31 -6.29
CA THR A 113 -10.98 17.60 -5.50
C THR A 113 -11.30 16.57 -4.42
N ALA A 114 -12.15 16.97 -3.45
CA ALA A 114 -12.58 16.22 -2.26
C ALA A 114 -13.07 14.78 -2.49
N ALA A 115 -13.52 14.43 -3.71
CA ALA A 115 -13.87 13.05 -4.06
C ALA A 115 -12.67 12.07 -4.01
N SER A 116 -11.44 12.60 -4.10
CA SER A 116 -10.20 11.81 -4.00
C SER A 116 -9.78 11.49 -2.56
N GLU A 117 -10.30 12.21 -1.56
CA GLU A 117 -9.92 12.00 -0.15
C GLU A 117 -10.56 10.73 0.44
N GLU A 118 -11.78 10.39 0.02
CA GLU A 118 -12.45 9.16 0.46
C GLU A 118 -11.79 7.90 -0.13
N GLU A 119 -11.38 7.96 -1.40
CA GLU A 119 -10.59 6.89 -2.04
C GLU A 119 -9.21 6.75 -1.39
N GLU A 120 -8.59 7.84 -0.97
CA GLU A 120 -7.31 7.84 -0.26
C GLU A 120 -7.42 7.27 1.14
N LEU A 121 -8.48 7.61 1.88
CA LEU A 121 -8.79 6.98 3.16
C LEU A 121 -9.01 5.47 3.01
N GLN A 122 -9.67 5.02 1.93
CA GLN A 122 -9.84 3.60 1.63
C GLN A 122 -8.53 2.92 1.19
N ALA A 123 -7.66 3.59 0.45
CA ALA A 123 -6.34 3.08 0.07
C ALA A 123 -5.39 2.97 1.29
N LEU A 124 -5.55 3.85 2.28
CA LEU A 124 -4.82 3.87 3.54
C LEU A 124 -5.44 2.95 4.61
N ALA A 125 -6.71 2.57 4.46
CA ALA A 125 -7.42 1.70 5.38
C ALA A 125 -6.82 0.28 5.37
N HIS A 126 -6.42 -0.18 6.55
CA HIS A 126 -5.84 -1.51 6.73
C HIS A 126 -6.84 -2.64 6.39
N ASN A 127 -8.13 -2.38 6.56
CA ASN A 127 -9.21 -3.26 6.14
C ASN A 127 -9.74 -2.82 4.78
N ARG A 128 -9.44 -3.61 3.73
CA ARG A 128 -10.11 -3.45 2.43
C ARG A 128 -11.52 -4.01 2.52
N THR A 129 -12.52 -3.14 2.45
CA THR A 129 -13.90 -3.54 2.22
C THR A 129 -14.01 -4.14 0.82
N LYS A 130 -14.52 -5.37 0.69
CA LYS A 130 -14.72 -6.00 -0.61
C LYS A 130 -15.96 -5.36 -1.26
N HIS A 131 -15.77 -4.73 -2.41
CA HIS A 131 -16.88 -4.24 -3.22
C HIS A 131 -17.45 -5.40 -4.03
N TYR A 132 -18.73 -5.69 -3.84
CA TYR A 132 -19.48 -6.69 -4.59
C TYR A 132 -20.49 -5.96 -5.49
N ILE A 133 -20.68 -6.43 -6.73
CA ILE A 133 -21.67 -5.89 -7.68
C ILE A 133 -23.08 -5.99 -7.08
N LEU A 134 -23.39 -7.13 -6.46
CA LEU A 134 -24.55 -7.31 -5.60
C LEU A 134 -24.12 -7.02 -4.16
N GLU A 135 -24.57 -5.91 -3.60
CA GLU A 135 -24.24 -5.48 -2.24
C GLU A 135 -25.00 -6.29 -1.17
N GLU A 136 -24.36 -6.49 -0.01
CA GLU A 136 -25.02 -7.07 1.17
C GLU A 136 -26.00 -6.05 1.78
N GLY A 137 -27.20 -6.51 2.16
CA GLY A 137 -28.25 -5.65 2.74
C GLY A 137 -29.23 -5.07 1.73
N LYS A 138 -28.97 -5.20 0.42
CA LYS A 138 -29.97 -4.96 -0.63
C LYS A 138 -30.58 -6.30 -1.06
N PRO A 139 -31.87 -6.55 -0.78
CA PRO A 139 -32.52 -7.78 -1.17
C PRO A 139 -32.65 -7.84 -2.69
N VAL A 140 -32.21 -8.95 -3.27
CA VAL A 140 -32.39 -9.26 -4.69
C VAL A 140 -33.32 -10.46 -4.77
N ASP A 141 -34.49 -10.29 -5.39
CA ASP A 141 -35.55 -11.31 -5.43
C ASP A 141 -35.05 -12.68 -5.89
N PHE A 142 -34.15 -12.70 -6.88
CA PHE A 142 -33.50 -13.92 -7.36
C PHE A 142 -32.63 -14.61 -6.28
N LEU A 143 -31.84 -13.84 -5.53
CA LEU A 143 -30.99 -14.38 -4.46
C LEU A 143 -31.81 -14.81 -3.24
N VAL A 144 -32.94 -14.14 -2.96
CA VAL A 144 -33.90 -14.54 -1.92
C VAL A 144 -34.58 -15.85 -2.32
N GLY A 145 -35.03 -15.98 -3.58
CA GLY A 145 -35.63 -17.21 -4.11
C GLY A 145 -34.67 -18.41 -4.11
N LEU A 146 -33.37 -18.16 -4.31
CA LEU A 146 -32.32 -19.19 -4.18
C LEU A 146 -31.91 -19.50 -2.73
N GLY A 147 -32.46 -18.78 -1.75
CA GLY A 147 -32.10 -18.87 -0.33
C GLY A 147 -30.69 -18.38 -0.02
N VAL A 148 -30.03 -17.68 -0.95
CA VAL A 148 -28.70 -17.09 -0.75
C VAL A 148 -28.79 -15.87 0.17
N GLN A 149 -29.83 -15.05 -0.03
CA GLN A 149 -30.17 -13.92 0.84
C GLN A 149 -31.45 -14.20 1.65
N THR A 150 -31.58 -13.56 2.81
CA THR A 150 -32.85 -13.43 3.53
C THR A 150 -33.70 -12.33 2.88
N PRO A 151 -35.03 -12.28 3.14
CA PRO A 151 -35.88 -11.17 2.69
C PRO A 151 -35.35 -9.79 3.14
N ASP A 152 -34.63 -9.73 4.26
CA ASP A 152 -33.95 -8.53 4.76
C ASP A 152 -32.63 -8.17 4.02
N GLY A 153 -32.31 -8.86 2.92
CA GLY A 153 -31.11 -8.63 2.11
C GLY A 153 -29.80 -9.13 2.72
N ARG A 154 -29.82 -9.79 3.88
CA ARG A 154 -28.62 -10.37 4.50
C ARG A 154 -28.23 -11.67 3.81
N VAL A 155 -26.96 -11.82 3.49
CA VAL A 155 -26.45 -13.07 2.91
C VAL A 155 -26.35 -14.13 4.01
N THR A 156 -26.90 -15.31 3.75
CA THR A 156 -26.82 -16.41 4.71
C THR A 156 -25.39 -16.95 4.78
N ARG A 157 -24.87 -17.16 6.01
CA ARG A 157 -23.49 -17.66 6.20
C ARG A 157 -23.22 -18.96 5.45
N ALA A 158 -24.21 -19.86 5.39
CA ALA A 158 -24.10 -21.15 4.73
C ALA A 158 -23.97 -21.04 3.19
N ARG A 159 -24.43 -19.95 2.57
CA ARG A 159 -24.41 -19.75 1.11
C ARG A 159 -23.59 -18.55 0.68
N PHE A 160 -22.72 -18.06 1.57
CA PHE A 160 -21.82 -16.95 1.27
C PHE A 160 -20.86 -17.25 0.11
N ASP A 161 -20.45 -18.51 -0.06
CA ASP A 161 -19.65 -18.94 -1.21
C ASP A 161 -20.42 -18.81 -2.54
N LYS A 162 -21.73 -19.06 -2.54
CA LYS A 162 -22.59 -18.88 -3.72
C LYS A 162 -22.78 -17.40 -4.05
N PHE A 163 -22.97 -16.57 -3.04
CA PHE A 163 -23.00 -15.12 -3.20
C PHE A 163 -21.70 -14.59 -3.84
N ARG A 164 -20.53 -15.05 -3.35
CA ARG A 164 -19.23 -14.73 -3.98
C ARG A 164 -19.09 -15.25 -5.40
N GLN A 165 -19.58 -16.47 -5.68
CA GLN A 165 -19.52 -17.08 -7.01
C GLN A 165 -20.35 -16.29 -8.03
N ILE A 166 -21.55 -15.86 -7.65
CA ILE A 166 -22.43 -15.05 -8.51
C ILE A 166 -21.81 -13.69 -8.77
N ASN A 167 -21.32 -13.01 -7.72
CA ASN A 167 -20.64 -11.72 -7.89
C ASN A 167 -19.42 -11.81 -8.80
N ARG A 168 -18.58 -12.85 -8.62
CA ARG A 168 -17.43 -13.09 -9.50
C ARG A 168 -17.85 -13.39 -10.95
N TYR A 169 -19.00 -14.03 -11.16
CA TYR A 169 -19.52 -14.26 -12.51
C TYR A 169 -19.98 -12.96 -13.16
N LEU A 170 -20.65 -12.07 -12.42
CA LEU A 170 -21.07 -10.76 -12.91
C LEU A 170 -19.89 -9.89 -13.33
N GLU A 171 -18.75 -9.96 -12.62
CA GLU A 171 -17.49 -9.29 -13.01
C GLU A 171 -16.98 -9.70 -14.41
N PHE A 172 -17.40 -10.85 -14.95
CA PHE A 172 -16.99 -11.33 -16.28
C PHE A 172 -17.99 -11.01 -17.40
N ILE A 173 -19.22 -10.61 -17.06
CA ILE A 173 -20.26 -10.30 -18.06
C ILE A 173 -20.29 -8.81 -18.40
N GLU A 174 -19.79 -7.97 -17.50
CA GLU A 174 -19.56 -6.54 -17.73
C GLU A 174 -18.36 -6.32 -18.67
#